data_AF-A0A2J5HCD3-F1
#
_entry.id   AF-A0A2J5HCD3-F1
#
_cell.length_a   1.000
_cell.length_b   1.000
_cell.length_c   1.000
_cell.angle_alpha   90.00
_cell.angle_beta   90.00
_cell.angle_gamma   90.00
#
_symmetry.space_group_name_H-M   'P 1'
#
loop_
_entity.id
_entity.type
_entity.pdbx_description
1 polymer ?
#
loop_
_entity_poly.entity_id
_entity_poly.type
_entity_poly.pdbx_seq_one_letter_code
_entity_poly.pdbx_strand_id
1 'polypeptide(L)'
;MTDQIFYYSSSFQILICRTCKHGVWPSELSTHLSHTHHFSKKAISGYINEISQWPALIQDPYELTLPQVLTQPVPILDIYYDGIQCQQS
;
A
#
# COMPACT_ATOMS: atom_id res chain seq x y z
N MET A 1 -1.55 -13.85 -7.00
CA MET A 1 -0.71 -14.16 -5.81
C MET A 1 -0.35 -12.88 -5.07
N THR A 2 -0.14 -11.79 -5.80
CA THR A 2 0.05 -10.44 -5.26
C THR A 2 -1.09 -9.99 -4.36
N ASP A 3 -2.36 -10.30 -4.68
CA ASP A 3 -3.52 -9.90 -3.87
C ASP A 3 -3.55 -10.44 -2.43
N GLN A 4 -2.72 -11.45 -2.12
CA GLN A 4 -2.58 -11.98 -0.76
C GLN A 4 -1.61 -11.15 0.09
N ILE A 5 -0.68 -10.42 -0.55
CA ILE A 5 0.33 -9.59 0.12
C ILE A 5 -0.06 -8.12 0.06
N PHE A 6 -0.56 -7.68 -1.09
CA PHE A 6 -0.95 -6.30 -1.32
C PHE A 6 -2.46 -6.18 -1.53
N TYR A 7 -2.98 -5.05 -1.09
CA TYR A 7 -4.30 -4.57 -1.40
C TYR A 7 -4.13 -3.31 -2.26
N TYR A 8 -4.74 -3.30 -3.44
CA TYR A 8 -4.89 -2.08 -4.22
C TYR A 8 -6.05 -1.27 -3.67
N SER A 9 -5.77 -0.06 -3.19
CA SER A 9 -6.83 0.89 -2.86
C SER A 9 -7.19 1.69 -4.10
N SER A 10 -8.32 1.40 -4.73
CA SER A 10 -8.79 2.18 -5.89
C SER A 10 -9.15 3.62 -5.53
N SER A 11 -9.58 3.87 -4.29
CA SER A 11 -9.89 5.22 -3.80
C SER A 11 -8.68 6.13 -3.68
N PHE A 12 -7.51 5.55 -3.39
CA PHE A 12 -6.25 6.30 -3.19
C PHE A 12 -5.21 6.01 -4.25
N GLN A 13 -5.46 5.04 -5.13
CA GLN A 13 -4.54 4.63 -6.21
C GLN A 13 -3.16 4.17 -5.70
N ILE A 14 -3.12 3.60 -4.49
CA ILE A 14 -1.88 3.12 -3.84
C ILE A 14 -1.93 1.63 -3.51
N LEU A 15 -0.75 1.05 -3.31
CA LEU A 15 -0.58 -0.28 -2.72
C LEU A 15 -0.56 -0.17 -1.21
N ILE A 16 -1.24 -1.09 -0.54
CA ILE A 16 -1.16 -1.23 0.91
C ILE A 16 -0.75 -2.67 1.23
N CYS A 17 0.31 -2.84 2.01
CA CYS A 17 0.74 -4.16 2.47
C CYS A 17 -0.26 -4.68 3.52
N ARG A 18 -0.83 -5.87 3.27
CA ARG A 18 -1.84 -6.48 4.15
C ARG A 18 -1.29 -6.89 5.50
N THR A 19 0.00 -7.25 5.55
CA THR A 19 0.69 -7.67 6.77
C THR A 19 1.15 -6.48 7.58
N CYS A 20 1.77 -5.49 6.92
CA CYS A 20 2.33 -4.33 7.61
C CYS A 20 1.28 -3.27 7.95
N LYS A 21 0.18 -3.19 7.19
CA LYS A 21 -0.89 -2.19 7.37
C LYS A 21 -0.47 -0.76 7.02
N HIS A 22 0.41 -0.59 6.04
CA HIS A 22 0.78 0.73 5.53
C HIS A 22 0.96 0.73 4.01
N GLY A 23 0.89 1.93 3.42
CA GLY A 23 1.13 2.16 2.00
C GLY A 23 2.57 1.82 1.60
N VAL A 24 2.75 1.25 0.42
CA VAL A 24 4.06 0.92 -0.14
C VAL A 24 4.18 1.51 -1.53
N TRP A 25 5.22 2.30 -1.77
CA TRP A 25 5.45 2.89 -3.10
C TRP A 25 6.03 1.84 -4.06
N PRO A 26 5.73 1.91 -5.37
CA PRO A 26 6.32 1.01 -6.37
C PRO A 26 7.84 1.00 -6.35
N SER A 27 8.45 2.17 -6.16
CA SER A 27 9.90 2.37 -6.04
C SER A 27 10.50 1.64 -4.83
N GLU A 28 9.72 1.45 -3.77
CA GLU A 28 10.15 0.81 -2.52
C GLU A 28 9.79 -0.68 -2.44
N LEU A 29 8.96 -1.17 -3.38
CA LEU A 29 8.38 -2.50 -3.35
C LEU A 29 9.45 -3.61 -3.24
N SER A 30 10.55 -3.50 -3.99
CA SER A 30 11.65 -4.45 -3.96
C SER A 30 12.33 -4.51 -2.58
N THR A 31 12.63 -3.33 -2.01
CA THR A 31 13.29 -3.21 -0.71
C THR A 31 12.35 -3.69 0.41
N HIS A 32 11.07 -3.32 0.35
CA HIS A 32 10.06 -3.77 1.29
C HIS A 32 9.92 -5.31 1.30
N LEU A 33 9.75 -5.92 0.12
CA LEU A 33 9.57 -7.37 0.02
C LEU A 33 10.83 -8.16 0.45
N SER A 34 12.02 -7.62 0.18
CA SER A 34 13.28 -8.27 0.56
C SER A 34 13.62 -8.11 2.04
N HIS A 35 13.47 -6.91 2.61
CA HIS A 35 13.89 -6.64 3.99
C HIS A 35 12.80 -6.97 5.02
N THR A 36 11.52 -6.73 4.69
CA THR A 36 10.41 -6.95 5.63
C THR A 36 9.84 -8.36 5.52
N HIS A 37 9.66 -8.85 4.29
CA HIS A 37 9.06 -10.17 4.03
C HIS A 37 10.06 -11.26 3.66
N HIS A 38 11.35 -10.93 3.53
CA HIS A 38 12.43 -11.88 3.24
C HIS A 38 12.18 -12.75 1.98
N PHE A 39 11.46 -12.21 0.99
CA PHE A 39 11.18 -12.94 -0.25
C PHE A 39 12.43 -13.09 -1.12
N SER A 40 12.47 -14.20 -1.87
CA SER A 40 13.53 -14.41 -2.87
C SER A 40 13.42 -13.41 -4.02
N LYS A 41 14.55 -13.08 -4.65
CA LYS A 41 14.58 -12.19 -5.82
C LYS A 41 13.60 -12.62 -6.93
N LYS A 42 13.48 -13.93 -7.17
CA LYS A 42 12.54 -14.48 -8.17
C LYS A 42 11.09 -14.16 -7.81
N ALA A 43 10.70 -14.32 -6.55
CA ALA A 43 9.36 -13.98 -6.08
C ALA A 43 9.12 -12.46 -6.20
N ILE A 44 10.09 -11.64 -5.77
CA ILE A 44 10.04 -10.18 -5.85
C ILE A 44 9.81 -9.70 -7.29
N SER A 45 10.55 -10.24 -8.26
CA SER A 45 10.36 -9.90 -9.68
C SER A 45 8.96 -10.25 -10.18
N GLY A 46 8.37 -11.34 -9.69
CA GLY A 46 6.98 -11.69 -9.98
C GLY A 46 5.99 -10.65 -9.46
N TYR A 47 6.13 -10.23 -8.20
CA TYR A 47 5.30 -9.19 -7.59
C TYR A 47 5.43 -7.84 -8.31
N ILE A 48 6.66 -7.40 -8.61
CA ILE A 48 6.91 -6.14 -9.33
C ILE A 48 6.24 -6.17 -10.71
N ASN A 49 6.37 -7.28 -11.43
CA ASN A 49 5.78 -7.41 -12.76
C ASN A 49 4.25 -7.45 -12.73
N GLU A 50 3.63 -8.07 -11.72
CA GLU A 50 2.17 -8.08 -11.57
C GLU A 50 1.65 -6.68 -11.21
N ILE A 51 2.33 -5.99 -10.29
CA ILE A 51 1.95 -4.64 -9.83
C ILE A 51 2.16 -3.57 -10.91
N SER A 52 3.18 -3.70 -11.77
CA SER A 52 3.42 -2.75 -12.86
C SER A 52 2.29 -2.71 -13.89
N GLN A 53 1.45 -3.75 -13.94
CA GLN A 53 0.27 -3.82 -14.81
C GLN A 53 -0.99 -3.22 -14.18
N TRP A 54 -0.94 -2.82 -12.91
CA TRP A 54 -2.11 -2.25 -12.24
C TRP A 54 -2.36 -0.82 -12.75
N PRO A 55 -3.56 -0.53 -13.28
CA PRO A 55 -3.86 0.77 -13.87
C PRO A 55 -3.96 1.84 -12.78
N ALA A 56 -3.58 3.07 -13.12
CA ALA A 56 -3.71 4.24 -12.26
C ALA A 56 -3.12 4.02 -10.86
N LEU A 57 -1.89 3.49 -10.80
CA LEU A 57 -1.15 3.40 -9.56
C LEU A 57 -0.21 4.60 -9.46
N ILE A 58 -0.35 5.38 -8.39
CA ILE A 58 0.51 6.54 -8.15
C ILE A 58 1.95 6.05 -7.93
N GLN A 59 2.86 6.60 -8.72
CA GLN A 59 4.29 6.26 -8.67
C GLN A 59 5.06 7.20 -7.76
N ASP A 60 4.62 8.45 -7.65
CA ASP A 60 5.27 9.50 -6.88
C ASP A 60 4.43 9.89 -5.64
N PRO A 61 4.99 9.81 -4.42
CA PRO A 61 4.33 10.27 -3.20
C PRO A 61 3.74 11.69 -3.28
N TYR A 62 4.37 12.60 -4.05
CA TYR A 62 3.91 13.98 -4.17
C TYR A 62 2.63 14.14 -5.00
N GLU A 63 2.25 13.13 -5.79
CA GLU A 63 0.99 13.11 -6.54
C GLU A 63 -0.19 12.62 -5.69
N LEU A 64 0.08 12.02 -4.52
CA LEU A 64 -0.95 11.52 -3.62
C LEU A 64 -1.67 12.66 -2.92
N THR A 65 -2.94 12.87 -3.29
CA THR A 65 -3.84 13.74 -2.56
C THR A 65 -4.71 12.91 -1.61
N LEU A 66 -4.44 13.01 -0.31
CA LEU A 66 -5.30 12.40 0.72
C LEU A 66 -6.40 13.38 1.14
N PRO A 67 -7.65 12.91 1.35
CA PRO A 67 -8.69 13.74 1.91
C PRO A 67 -8.35 14.08 3.37
N GLN A 68 -8.70 15.29 3.80
CA GLN A 68 -8.55 15.72 5.20
C GLN A 68 -9.38 14.87 6.18
N VAL A 69 -10.48 14.29 5.70
CA VAL A 69 -11.37 13.43 6.47
C VAL A 69 -11.69 12.19 5.65
N LEU A 70 -11.41 11.03 6.23
CA LEU A 70 -11.84 9.74 5.70
C LEU A 70 -13.27 9.46 6.17
N THR A 71 -14.24 9.51 5.26
CA THR A 71 -15.64 9.19 5.56
C THR A 71 -15.93 7.69 5.57
N GLN A 72 -15.03 6.90 4.96
CA GLN A 72 -15.08 5.45 4.94
C GLN A 72 -13.73 4.89 5.39
N PRO A 73 -13.73 3.82 6.21
CA PRO A 73 -12.50 3.17 6.61
C PRO A 73 -11.84 2.48 5.42
N VAL A 74 -10.51 2.46 5.42
CA VAL A 74 -9.74 1.68 4.46
C VAL A 74 -9.86 0.20 4.87
N PRO A 75 -10.42 -0.71 4.03
CA PRO A 75 -10.90 -2.02 4.48
C PRO A 75 -9.89 -2.92 5.19
N ILE A 76 -8.59 -2.70 4.98
CA ILE A 76 -7.53 -3.53 5.54
C ILE A 76 -6.78 -2.88 6.70
N LEU A 77 -7.09 -1.61 7.01
CA LEU A 77 -6.50 -0.87 8.12
C LEU A 77 -7.41 -0.97 9.34
N ASP A 78 -6.79 -1.11 10.51
CA ASP A 78 -7.52 -1.20 11.77
C ASP A 78 -8.15 0.14 12.14
N ILE A 79 -9.38 0.09 12.65
CA ILE A 79 -10.08 1.25 13.20
C ILE A 79 -9.88 1.22 14.71
N TYR A 80 -9.18 2.23 15.23
CA TYR A 80 -9.01 2.42 16.66
C TYR A 80 -10.10 3.37 17.17
N TYR A 81 -10.83 2.93 18.20
CA TYR A 81 -11.94 3.69 18.81
C TYR A 81 -11.55 4.39 20.11
N ASP A 82 -10.27 4.37 20.44
CA ASP A 82 -9.68 5.01 21.62
C ASP A 82 -9.57 6.55 21.50
N GLY A 83 -10.11 7.13 20.42
CA GLY A 83 -10.45 8.55 20.33
C GLY A 83 -9.35 9.43 19.74
N ILE A 84 -8.24 8.86 19.25
CA ILE A 84 -7.20 9.63 18.56
C ILE A 84 -7.55 9.69 17.07
N GLN A 85 -8.24 10.76 16.68
CA GLN A 85 -8.48 11.04 15.25
C GLN A 85 -7.13 11.37 14.59
N CYS A 86 -6.78 10.67 13.50
CA CYS A 86 -5.68 11.08 12.64
C CYS A 86 -5.99 12.47 12.07
N GLN A 87 -5.33 13.50 12.62
CA GLN A 87 -5.32 14.84 12.05
C GLN A 87 -4.05 14.95 11.22
N GLN A 88 -4.17 15.37 9.95
CA GLN A 88 -3.00 15.79 9.18
C GLN A 88 -2.40 17.02 9.88
N SER A 89 -1.22 16.84 10.49
CA SER A 89 -0.39 17.93 11.01
C SER A 89 0.45 18.56 9.91
#